data_AF-M9RL90-F1
#
_entry.id   AF-M9RL90-F1
#
_cell.length_a   1.000
_cell.length_b   1.000
_cell.length_c   1.000
_cell.angle_alpha   90.00
_cell.angle_beta   90.00
_cell.angle_gamma   90.00
#
_symmetry.space_group_name_H-M   'P 1'
#
loop_
_entity.id
_entity.type
_entity.pdbx_description
1 polymer ?
#
loop_
_entity_poly.entity_id
_entity_poly.type
_entity_poly.pdbx_seq_one_letter_code
_entity_poly.pdbx_strand_id
1 'polypeptide(L)'
;MTTDDKMLDAAFTLARTPDVAPSDALMDRIMLDADSVLAGSAPVITRRKQSLGAMLLDVIGGWPTFSGLAAATVAGFWIGVAPPVALSDLSAGIWGATIEVPLFENDVYAGLEG
;
A
#
# COMPACT_ATOMS: atom_id res chain seq x y z
N MET A 1 -11.57 -15.56 2.55
CA MET A 1 -12.43 -15.71 1.37
C MET A 1 -13.84 -15.34 1.79
N THR A 2 -14.31 -14.20 1.29
CA THR A 2 -15.63 -13.64 1.62
C THR A 2 -16.74 -14.44 0.95
N THR A 3 -17.99 -14.18 1.32
CA THR A 3 -19.17 -14.78 0.66
C THR A 3 -19.23 -14.40 -0.82
N ASP A 4 -18.81 -13.18 -1.15
CA ASP A 4 -18.79 -12.67 -2.52
C ASP A 4 -17.76 -13.44 -3.36
N ASP A 5 -16.55 -13.69 -2.82
CA ASP A 5 -15.52 -14.48 -3.51
C ASP A 5 -16.05 -15.87 -3.89
N LYS A 6 -16.81 -16.50 -2.98
CA LYS A 6 -17.40 -17.84 -3.22
C LYS A 6 -18.51 -17.80 -4.28
N MET A 7 -19.31 -16.74 -4.30
CA MET A 7 -20.37 -16.57 -5.29
C MET A 7 -19.77 -16.35 -6.69
N LEU A 8 -18.72 -15.54 -6.79
CA LEU A 8 -17.99 -15.30 -8.03
C LEU A 8 -17.33 -16.57 -8.56
N ASP A 9 -16.68 -17.34 -7.69
CA ASP A 9 -16.07 -18.61 -8.09
C ASP A 9 -17.08 -19.62 -8.62
N ALA A 10 -18.26 -19.69 -7.99
CA ALA A 10 -19.35 -20.54 -8.48
C ALA A 10 -19.85 -20.07 -9.85
N ALA A 11 -20.00 -18.76 -10.06
CA ALA A 11 -20.39 -18.18 -11.33
C ALA A 11 -19.35 -18.44 -12.43
N PHE A 12 -18.05 -18.29 -12.14
CA PHE A 12 -16.97 -18.57 -13.09
C PHE A 12 -16.86 -20.05 -13.43
N THR A 13 -17.05 -20.93 -12.44
CA THR A 13 -17.07 -22.38 -12.65
C THR A 13 -18.20 -22.78 -13.61
N LEU A 14 -19.38 -22.16 -13.45
CA LEU A 14 -20.54 -22.42 -14.30
C LEU A 14 -20.39 -21.84 -15.71
N ALA A 15 -19.76 -20.67 -15.84
CA ALA A 15 -19.52 -20.01 -17.12
C ALA A 15 -18.32 -20.57 -17.91
N ARG A 16 -17.49 -21.41 -17.29
CA ARG A 16 -16.30 -21.99 -17.92
C ARG A 16 -16.71 -22.93 -19.06
N THR A 17 -16.54 -22.45 -20.29
CA THR A 17 -16.63 -23.30 -21.47
C THR A 17 -15.38 -24.21 -21.51
N PRO A 18 -15.50 -25.48 -21.94
CA PRO A 18 -14.34 -26.34 -22.16
C PRO A 18 -13.32 -25.66 -23.08
N ASP A 19 -12.06 -26.03 -22.91
CA ASP A 19 -10.94 -25.45 -23.64
C ASP A 19 -11.06 -25.79 -25.14
N VAL A 20 -11.75 -24.93 -25.88
CA VAL A 20 -11.86 -25.00 -27.33
C VAL A 20 -10.66 -24.25 -27.87
N ALA A 21 -9.74 -24.98 -28.50
CA ALA A 21 -8.63 -24.36 -29.21
C ALA A 21 -9.18 -23.36 -30.24
N PRO A 22 -8.71 -22.10 -30.23
CA PRO A 22 -9.11 -21.12 -31.25
C PRO A 22 -8.73 -21.63 -32.63
N SER A 23 -9.48 -21.25 -33.66
CA SER A 23 -9.15 -21.64 -35.03
C SER A 23 -7.84 -20.99 -35.50
N ASP A 24 -7.07 -21.70 -36.33
CA ASP A 24 -5.82 -21.17 -36.88
C ASP A 24 -6.04 -19.84 -37.63
N ALA A 25 -7.15 -19.75 -38.38
CA ALA A 25 -7.53 -18.54 -39.09
C ALA A 25 -7.80 -17.33 -38.15
N LEU A 26 -8.27 -17.58 -36.93
CA LEU A 26 -8.41 -16.52 -35.92
C LEU A 26 -7.05 -16.13 -35.38
N MET A 27 -6.18 -17.10 -35.08
CA MET A 27 -4.82 -16.84 -34.59
C MET A 27 -4.01 -16.01 -35.60
N ASP A 28 -4.08 -16.34 -36.89
CA ASP A 28 -3.43 -15.59 -37.96
C ASP A 28 -3.91 -14.13 -38.00
N ARG A 29 -5.22 -13.91 -37.84
CA ARG A 29 -5.78 -12.54 -37.77
C ARG A 29 -5.33 -11.79 -36.54
N ILE A 30 -5.24 -12.45 -35.39
CA ILE A 30 -4.72 -11.84 -34.15
C ILE A 30 -3.26 -11.45 -34.34
N MET A 31 -2.43 -12.31 -34.95
CA MET A 31 -1.03 -11.99 -35.23
C MET A 31 -0.91 -10.81 -36.19
N LEU A 32 -1.71 -10.77 -37.25
CA LEU A 32 -1.71 -9.66 -38.21
C LEU A 32 -2.18 -8.34 -37.57
N ASP A 33 -3.18 -8.39 -36.70
CA ASP A 33 -3.64 -7.22 -35.94
C ASP A 33 -2.56 -6.75 -34.96
N ALA A 34 -1.93 -7.68 -34.23
CA ALA A 34 -0.81 -7.38 -33.33
C ALA A 34 0.35 -6.72 -34.08
N ASP A 35 0.74 -7.24 -35.25
CA ASP A 35 1.76 -6.64 -36.09
C ASP A 35 1.36 -5.23 -36.55
N SER A 36 0.08 -5.00 -36.86
CA SER A 36 -0.42 -3.67 -37.24
C SER A 36 -0.36 -2.66 -36.07
N VAL A 37 -0.71 -3.10 -34.86
CA VAL A 37 -0.64 -2.30 -33.64
C VAL A 37 0.82 -2.01 -33.28
N LEU A 38 1.71 -3.00 -33.42
CA LEU A 38 3.14 -2.85 -33.15
C LEU A 38 3.81 -1.94 -34.18
N ALA A 39 3.45 -2.07 -35.47
CA ALA A 39 3.92 -1.19 -36.53
C ALA A 39 3.44 0.27 -36.34
N GLY A 40 2.22 0.46 -35.81
CA GLY A 40 1.68 1.78 -35.43
C GLY A 40 2.17 2.29 -34.07
N SER A 41 2.69 1.42 -33.21
CA SER A 41 3.19 1.74 -31.86
C SER A 41 4.69 1.90 -31.79
N ALA A 42 5.37 2.33 -32.86
CA ALA A 42 6.60 3.07 -32.65
C ALA A 42 6.23 4.21 -31.69
N PRO A 43 6.69 4.22 -30.42
CA PRO A 43 6.29 5.25 -29.50
C PRO A 43 6.80 6.54 -30.12
N VAL A 44 5.89 7.36 -30.63
CA VAL A 44 6.20 8.76 -30.78
C VAL A 44 6.41 9.19 -29.33
N ILE A 45 7.67 9.22 -28.90
CA ILE A 45 8.07 9.84 -27.66
C ILE A 45 7.79 11.33 -27.89
N THR A 46 6.51 11.71 -27.81
CA THR A 46 6.15 13.06 -27.45
C THR A 46 6.77 13.17 -26.07
N ARG A 47 7.89 13.90 -25.97
CA ARG A 47 8.45 14.31 -24.69
C ARG A 47 7.42 15.23 -24.06
N ARG A 48 6.35 14.66 -23.52
CA ARG A 48 5.46 15.35 -22.59
C ARG A 48 6.40 15.83 -21.49
N LYS A 49 6.38 17.13 -21.17
CA LYS A 49 7.16 17.66 -20.06
C LYS A 49 6.74 16.90 -18.81
N GLN A 50 7.50 15.86 -18.47
CA GLN A 50 7.24 15.05 -17.30
C GLN A 50 7.39 16.01 -16.12
N SER A 51 6.38 16.07 -15.25
CA SER A 51 6.52 16.85 -14.04
C SER A 51 7.67 16.27 -13.23
N LEU A 52 8.40 17.11 -12.49
CA LEU A 52 9.49 16.64 -11.62
C LEU A 52 9.01 15.54 -10.65
N GLY A 53 7.75 15.62 -10.21
CA GLY A 53 7.11 14.60 -9.38
C GLY A 53 6.92 13.26 -10.11
N ALA A 54 6.51 13.27 -11.38
CA ALA A 54 6.39 12.05 -12.18
C ALA A 54 7.76 11.41 -12.46
N MET A 55 8.80 12.23 -12.65
CA MET A 55 10.17 11.74 -12.82
C MET A 55 10.73 11.11 -11.53
N LEU A 56 10.44 11.71 -10.37
CA LEU A 56 10.77 11.12 -9.07
C LEU A 56 10.04 9.78 -8.87
N LEU A 57 8.75 9.71 -9.16
CA LEU A 57 7.98 8.47 -9.05
C LEU A 57 8.56 7.37 -9.94
N ASP A 58 8.91 7.66 -11.20
CA ASP A 58 9.54 6.69 -12.11
C ASP A 58 10.86 6.13 -11.55
N VAL A 59 11.70 6.98 -10.96
CA VAL A 59 12.99 6.57 -10.37
C VAL A 59 12.80 5.62 -9.18
N ILE A 60 11.71 5.76 -8.42
CA ILE A 60 11.44 4.99 -7.19
C ILE A 60 10.64 3.70 -7.49
N GLY A 61 10.31 3.42 -8.77
CA GLY A 61 9.56 2.23 -9.19
C GLY A 61 8.06 2.47 -9.42
N GLY A 62 7.67 3.73 -9.56
CA GLY A 62 6.33 4.16 -9.93
C GLY A 62 5.36 4.25 -8.76
N TRP A 63 4.07 4.23 -9.10
CA TRP A 63 2.97 4.39 -8.15
C TRP A 63 2.88 3.31 -7.05
N PRO A 64 3.25 2.04 -7.28
CA PRO A 64 3.20 1.01 -6.24
C PRO A 64 4.13 1.31 -5.06
N THR A 65 5.34 1.81 -5.31
CA THR A 65 6.27 2.13 -4.22
C THR A 65 5.80 3.35 -3.43
N PHE A 66 5.24 4.35 -4.12
CA PHE A 66 4.72 5.55 -3.48
C PHE A 66 3.48 5.26 -2.60
N SER A 67 2.59 4.38 -3.04
CA SER A 67 1.44 3.99 -2.22
C SER A 67 1.86 3.24 -0.96
N GLY A 68 2.90 2.39 -1.03
CA GLY A 68 3.52 1.76 0.12
C GLY A 68 4.11 2.78 1.10
N LEU A 69 4.83 3.79 0.60
CA LEU A 69 5.37 4.87 1.42
C LEU A 69 4.26 5.69 2.09
N ALA A 70 3.21 6.05 1.35
CA ALA A 70 2.06 6.76 1.90
C ALA A 70 1.30 5.94 2.94
N ALA A 71 1.14 4.63 2.73
CA ALA A 71 0.56 3.75 3.74
C ALA A 71 1.44 3.67 4.99
N ALA A 72 2.76 3.59 4.83
CA ALA A 72 3.70 3.57 5.95
C ALA A 72 3.68 4.88 6.77
N THR A 73 3.53 6.05 6.13
CA THR A 73 3.41 7.33 6.86
C THR A 73 2.10 7.41 7.64
N VAL A 74 0.99 6.96 7.06
CA VAL A 74 -0.30 6.89 7.77
C VAL A 74 -0.23 5.90 8.94
N ALA A 75 0.39 4.74 8.74
CA ALA A 75 0.59 3.76 9.80
C ALA A 75 1.48 4.31 10.92
N GLY A 76 2.57 5.00 10.60
CA GLY A 76 3.44 5.66 11.58
C GLY A 76 2.70 6.74 12.36
N PHE A 77 1.88 7.56 11.69
CA PHE A 77 1.04 8.56 12.34
C PHE A 77 0.05 7.91 13.31
N TRP A 78 -0.63 6.84 12.90
CA TRP A 78 -1.56 6.10 13.76
C TRP A 78 -0.88 5.54 15.01
N ILE A 79 0.31 4.93 14.85
CA ILE A 79 1.10 4.38 15.96
C ILE A 79 1.52 5.50 16.93
N GLY A 80 1.84 6.70 16.44
CA GLY A 80 2.18 7.83 17.30
C GLY A 80 1.00 8.35 18.12
N VAL A 81 -0.20 8.39 17.53
CA VAL A 81 -1.43 8.85 18.20
C VAL A 81 -1.94 7.83 19.20
N ALA A 82 -1.87 6.54 18.88
CA ALA A 82 -2.32 5.44 19.73
C ALA A 82 -1.20 4.40 19.88
N PRO A 83 -0.22 4.65 20.77
CA PRO A 83 0.90 3.75 20.96
C PRO A 83 0.41 2.38 21.47
N PRO A 84 0.79 1.27 20.83
CA PRO A 84 0.45 -0.05 21.33
C PRO A 84 1.28 -0.40 22.58
N VAL A 85 0.71 -1.17 23.50
CA VAL A 85 1.35 -1.63 24.77
C VAL A 85 2.70 -2.33 24.54
N ALA A 86 2.86 -3.08 23.46
CA ALA A 86 4.14 -3.70 23.12
C ALA A 86 5.25 -2.66 22.87
N LEU A 87 4.90 -1.46 22.41
CA LEU A 87 5.87 -0.38 22.16
C LEU A 87 6.29 0.29 23.46
N SER A 88 5.40 0.42 24.44
CA SER A 88 5.76 0.92 25.78
C SER A 88 6.72 -0.04 26.49
N ASP A 89 6.48 -1.35 26.43
CA ASP A 89 7.36 -2.34 27.05
C ASP A 89 8.76 -2.36 26.42
N LEU A 90 8.83 -2.28 25.09
CA LEU A 90 10.09 -2.16 24.35
C LEU A 90 10.82 -0.87 24.72
N SER A 91 10.10 0.25 24.81
CA SER A 91 10.71 1.53 25.17
C SER A 91 11.29 1.50 26.59
N ALA A 92 10.57 0.91 27.55
CA ALA A 92 11.02 0.74 28.92
C ALA A 92 12.24 -0.18 29.03
N GLY A 93 12.30 -1.24 28.20
CA GLY A 93 13.43 -2.15 28.14
C GLY A 93 14.71 -1.54 27.55
N ILE A 94 14.59 -0.61 26.60
CA ILE A 94 15.74 0.03 25.93
C ILE A 94 16.19 1.31 26.65
N TRP A 95 15.24 2.16 27.04
CA TRP A 95 15.51 3.51 27.57
C TRP A 95 15.32 3.62 29.09
N GLY A 96 14.78 2.60 29.74
CA GLY A 96 14.35 2.64 31.13
C GLY A 96 12.90 3.10 31.27
N ALA A 97 12.26 2.73 32.37
CA ALA A 97 10.89 3.17 32.65
C ALA A 97 10.89 4.65 33.07
N THR A 98 10.03 5.45 32.45
CA THR A 98 9.74 6.80 32.91
C THR A 98 8.97 6.71 34.23
N ILE A 99 9.57 7.18 35.32
CA ILE A 99 8.85 7.37 36.58
C ILE A 99 8.33 8.80 36.59
N GLU A 100 7.02 8.96 36.42
CA GLU A 100 6.39 10.25 36.64
C GLU A 100 6.43 10.56 38.14
N VAL A 101 7.21 11.57 38.52
CA VAL A 101 7.22 12.11 39.89
C VAL A 101 6.18 13.23 39.92
N PRO A 102 5.04 13.06 40.60
CA PRO A 102 4.08 14.13 40.76
C PRO A 102 4.73 15.29 41.53
N LEU A 103 4.86 16.45 40.88
CA LEU A 103 5.48 17.64 41.47
C LEU A 103 4.56 18.39 42.43
N PHE A 104 3.26 18.07 42.41
CA PHE A 104 2.24 18.64 43.27
C PHE A 104 1.52 17.53 44.00
N GLU A 105 2.24 16.85 44.88
CA GLU A 105 1.63 15.93 45.83
C GLU A 105 1.05 16.77 46.97
N ASN A 106 -0.22 16.54 47.31
CA ASN A 106 -0.94 17.23 48.38
C ASN A 106 -0.20 17.15 49.75
N ASP A 107 0.79 16.26 49.87
CA ASP A 107 1.63 16.07 51.04
C ASP A 107 2.66 17.20 51.26
N VAL A 108 3.03 17.97 50.22
CA VAL A 108 3.94 19.13 50.38
C VAL A 108 3.24 20.30 51.08
N TYR A 109 1.92 20.44 50.88
CA TYR A 109 1.11 21.45 51.58
C TYR A 109 0.79 21.05 53.02
N ALA A 110 0.67 19.75 53.32
CA ALA A 110 0.46 19.26 54.69
C ALA A 110 1.64 19.57 55.64
N GLY A 111 2.84 19.82 55.11
CA GLY A 111 4.01 20.24 55.88
C GLY A 111 4.18 21.75 56.08
N LEU A 112 3.35 22.57 55.40
CA LEU A 112 3.35 24.03 55.51
C LEU A 112 2.21 24.60 56.38
N GLU A 113 1.28 23.75 56.81
CA GLU A 113 0.21 24.07 57.78
C GLU A 113 0.63 23.76 59.24
N GLY A 114 1.90 24.04 59.56
CA GLY A 114 2.41 24.08 60.93
C GLY A 114 2.25 25.46 61.55
#